data_AF-A0A9X3H483-F1
#
_entry.id   AF-A0A9X3H483-F1
#
_cell.length_a   1.000
_cell.length_b   1.000
_cell.length_c   1.000
_cell.angle_alpha   90.00
_cell.angle_beta   90.00
_cell.angle_gamma   90.00
#
_symmetry.space_group_name_H-M   'P 1'
#
loop_
_entity.id
_entity.type
_entity.pdbx_description
1 polymer ?
#
loop_
_entity_poly.entity_id
_entity_poly.type
_entity_poly.pdbx_seq_one_letter_code
_entity_poly.pdbx_strand_id
1 'polypeptide(L)'
;MNKNNRFMTIQDIIRQLEELGTKLEAGRLEAEEVIEMADLSRDLYERLVVIRHKSYEDLIREEREAEIVEEPKAETPEVAPAATEKEVITEAISEDETEIAATDEAVSGPVIPMGSAEVSPNQISLIDSIEEIKRMEQSLNDKFHEKSDEKSLAQKLKQKPIEDLVSAIGINQKFRFISQLFNDDQTAFEGSIQKLNRFGSYIEADEYIQNTLSEQYGWNPKDPAVKELIDLAQRRYL
;
A
#
# COMPACT_ATOMS: atom_id res chain seq x y z
N MET A 1 7.26 -28.41 -18.98
CA MET A 1 5.98 -29.14 -19.08
C MET A 1 5.97 -30.24 -18.03
N ASN A 2 5.59 -29.92 -16.78
CA ASN A 2 5.41 -30.94 -15.75
C ASN A 2 3.93 -31.34 -15.69
N LYS A 3 3.63 -32.42 -16.42
CA LYS A 3 2.38 -33.16 -16.35
C LYS A 3 2.36 -33.95 -15.04
N ASN A 4 1.96 -33.33 -13.94
CA ASN A 4 1.41 -34.09 -12.82
C ASN A 4 0.57 -33.19 -11.90
N ASN A 5 -0.38 -32.43 -12.48
CA ASN A 5 -1.48 -31.83 -11.71
C ASN A 5 -2.49 -32.91 -11.28
N ARG A 6 -1.99 -34.03 -10.76
CA ARG A 6 -2.78 -35.04 -10.05
C ARG A 6 -3.15 -34.37 -8.74
N PHE A 7 -4.38 -33.91 -8.64
CA PHE A 7 -5.06 -33.36 -7.46
C PHE A 7 -4.27 -33.56 -6.16
N MET A 8 -3.27 -32.72 -5.90
CA MET A 8 -2.64 -32.73 -4.58
C MET A 8 -3.72 -32.25 -3.63
N THR A 9 -3.93 -32.89 -2.48
CA THR A 9 -4.84 -32.34 -1.48
C THR A 9 -4.15 -31.20 -0.72
N ILE A 10 -4.90 -30.38 0.01
CA ILE A 10 -4.28 -29.35 0.88
C ILE A 10 -3.30 -30.00 1.87
N GLN A 11 -3.65 -31.18 2.38
CA GLN A 11 -2.81 -31.96 3.29
C GLN A 11 -1.51 -32.43 2.62
N ASP A 12 -1.57 -32.81 1.34
CA ASP A 12 -0.36 -33.20 0.60
C ASP A 12 0.58 -32.01 0.37
N ILE A 13 0.04 -30.81 0.09
CA ILE A 13 0.83 -29.59 -0.09
C ILE A 13 1.52 -29.19 1.22
N ILE A 14 0.78 -29.21 2.34
CA ILE A 14 1.33 -28.89 3.66
C ILE A 14 2.47 -29.85 4.02
N ARG A 15 2.26 -31.16 3.83
CA ARG A 15 3.29 -32.18 4.09
C ARG A 15 4.56 -31.95 3.27
N GLN A 16 4.42 -31.61 1.99
CA GLN A 16 5.59 -31.33 1.14
C GLN A 16 6.29 -30.02 1.54
N LEU A 17 5.53 -28.99 1.90
CA LEU A 17 6.10 -27.74 2.41
C LEU A 17 6.86 -27.95 3.74
N GLU A 18 6.35 -28.80 4.64
CA GLU A 18 7.04 -29.18 5.87
C GLU A 18 8.34 -29.95 5.58
N GLU A 19 8.30 -30.93 4.66
CA GLU A 19 9.49 -31.66 4.25
C GLU A 19 10.56 -30.74 3.63
N LEU A 20 10.16 -29.80 2.76
CA LEU A 20 11.07 -28.81 2.19
C LEU A 20 11.54 -27.79 3.24
N GLY A 21 10.69 -27.42 4.20
CA GLY A 21 11.01 -26.53 5.31
C GLY A 21 12.09 -27.12 6.24
N THR A 22 11.97 -28.40 6.59
CA THR A 22 13.02 -29.08 7.38
C THR A 22 14.36 -29.18 6.64
N LYS A 23 14.35 -29.31 5.31
CA LYS A 23 15.57 -29.26 4.48
C LYS A 23 16.18 -27.86 4.43
N LEU A 24 15.34 -26.82 4.40
CA LEU A 24 15.77 -25.43 4.48
C LEU A 24 16.46 -25.14 5.82
N GLU A 25 15.85 -25.55 6.93
CA GLU A 25 16.44 -25.42 8.27
C GLU A 25 17.77 -26.19 8.41
N ALA A 26 17.89 -27.33 7.72
CA ALA A 26 19.13 -28.09 7.64
C ALA A 26 20.18 -27.50 6.68
N GLY A 27 19.85 -26.42 5.95
CA GLY A 27 20.74 -25.74 5.01
C GLY A 27 21.10 -26.56 3.76
N ARG A 28 20.27 -27.54 3.38
CA ARG A 28 20.51 -28.47 2.26
C ARG A 28 19.55 -28.26 1.08
N LEU A 29 18.93 -27.09 0.98
CA LEU A 29 17.92 -26.83 -0.02
C LEU A 29 18.55 -26.49 -1.37
N GLU A 30 18.25 -27.28 -2.39
CA GLU A 30 18.71 -27.04 -3.76
C GLU A 30 17.86 -25.98 -4.47
N ALA A 31 18.42 -25.33 -5.50
CA ALA A 31 17.70 -24.26 -6.22
C ALA A 31 16.38 -24.72 -6.86
N GLU A 32 16.28 -25.98 -7.29
CA GLU A 32 15.05 -26.58 -7.81
C GLU A 32 14.00 -26.75 -6.70
N GLU A 33 14.43 -27.16 -5.50
CA GLU A 33 13.57 -27.36 -4.33
C GLU A 33 13.03 -26.03 -3.78
N VAL A 34 13.78 -24.93 -3.94
CA VAL A 34 13.31 -23.57 -3.64
C VAL A 34 12.17 -23.17 -4.58
N ILE A 35 12.30 -23.46 -5.87
CA ILE A 35 11.26 -23.16 -6.86
C ILE A 35 10.01 -24.00 -6.57
N GLU A 36 10.19 -25.29 -6.27
CA GLU A 36 9.10 -26.18 -5.88
C GLU A 36 8.39 -25.70 -4.60
N MET A 37 9.14 -25.25 -3.59
CA MET A 37 8.58 -24.67 -2.36
C MET A 37 7.74 -23.42 -2.65
N ALA A 38 8.21 -22.55 -3.55
CA ALA A 38 7.48 -21.34 -3.93
C ALA A 38 6.17 -21.66 -4.68
N ASP A 39 6.19 -22.65 -5.58
CA ASP A 39 5.01 -23.08 -6.32
C ASP A 39 3.98 -23.77 -5.40
N LEU A 40 4.42 -24.63 -4.49
CA LEU A 40 3.55 -25.25 -3.47
C LEU A 40 2.92 -24.22 -2.53
N SER A 41 3.68 -23.19 -2.15
CA SER A 41 3.17 -22.09 -1.32
C SER A 41 2.09 -21.28 -2.05
N ARG A 42 2.28 -21.03 -3.36
CA ARG A 42 1.27 -20.39 -4.20
C ARG A 42 0.01 -21.24 -4.28
N ASP A 43 0.15 -22.53 -4.55
CA ASP A 43 -1.00 -23.46 -4.65
C ASP A 43 -1.79 -23.54 -3.35
N LEU A 44 -1.11 -23.54 -2.20
CA LEU A 44 -1.76 -23.49 -0.88
C LEU A 44 -2.56 -22.19 -0.72
N TYR A 45 -1.95 -21.05 -1.03
CA TYR A 45 -2.58 -19.74 -0.92
C TYR A 45 -3.83 -19.63 -1.80
N GLU A 46 -3.75 -20.04 -3.07
CA GLU A 46 -4.89 -19.99 -4.00
C GLU A 46 -6.09 -20.79 -3.48
N ARG A 47 -5.84 -21.96 -2.87
CA ARG A 47 -6.89 -22.80 -2.29
C ARG A 47 -7.49 -22.22 -1.03
N LEU A 48 -6.66 -21.64 -0.17
CA LEU A 48 -7.13 -20.94 1.03
C LEU A 48 -8.02 -19.75 0.67
N VAL A 49 -7.70 -19.01 -0.40
CA VAL A 49 -8.55 -17.94 -0.92
C VAL A 49 -9.92 -18.47 -1.33
N VAL A 50 -9.98 -19.60 -2.04
CA VAL A 50 -11.25 -20.23 -2.44
C VAL A 50 -12.04 -20.71 -1.22
N ILE A 51 -11.39 -21.34 -0.24
CA ILE A 51 -12.05 -21.78 0.99
C ILE A 51 -12.59 -20.58 1.76
N ARG A 52 -11.79 -19.52 1.89
CA ARG A 52 -12.21 -18.27 2.54
C ARG A 52 -13.46 -17.70 1.88
N HIS A 53 -13.50 -17.66 0.55
CA HIS A 53 -14.67 -17.19 -0.17
C HIS A 53 -15.89 -18.11 0.06
N LYS A 54 -15.71 -19.43 -0.03
CA LYS A 54 -16.79 -20.39 0.23
C LYS A 54 -17.32 -20.31 1.65
N SER A 55 -16.46 -20.14 2.66
CA SER A 55 -16.92 -19.94 4.03
C SER A 55 -17.75 -18.67 4.17
N TYR A 56 -17.40 -17.56 3.49
CA TYR A 56 -18.24 -16.36 3.51
C TYR A 56 -19.59 -16.58 2.83
N GLU A 57 -19.62 -17.28 1.70
CA GLU A 57 -20.89 -17.63 1.02
C GLU A 57 -21.77 -18.54 1.88
N ASP A 58 -21.18 -19.53 2.57
CA ASP A 58 -21.90 -20.43 3.46
C ASP A 58 -22.47 -19.68 4.68
N LEU A 59 -21.71 -18.74 5.27
CA LEU A 59 -22.22 -17.88 6.36
C LEU A 59 -23.41 -17.02 5.91
N ILE A 60 -23.29 -16.33 4.77
CA ILE A 60 -24.36 -15.48 4.21
C ILE A 60 -25.58 -16.34 3.84
N ARG A 61 -25.35 -17.56 3.38
CA ARG A 61 -26.41 -18.50 3.02
C ARG A 61 -27.13 -19.04 4.26
N GLU A 62 -26.41 -19.38 5.33
CA GLU A 62 -27.01 -19.80 6.59
C GLU A 62 -27.82 -18.67 7.25
N GLU A 63 -27.33 -17.43 7.19
CA GLU A 63 -28.09 -16.25 7.64
C GLU A 63 -29.40 -16.06 6.84
N ARG A 64 -29.35 -16.23 5.51
CA ARG A 64 -30.54 -16.20 4.65
C ARG A 64 -31.47 -17.38 4.89
N GLU A 65 -30.96 -18.60 5.05
CA GLU A 65 -31.79 -19.79 5.31
C GLU A 65 -32.43 -19.75 6.71
N ALA A 66 -31.77 -19.13 7.70
CA ALA A 66 -32.36 -18.87 9.02
C ALA A 66 -33.47 -17.81 8.96
N GLU A 67 -33.29 -16.73 8.19
CA GLU A 67 -34.30 -15.68 7.99
C GLU A 67 -35.57 -16.20 7.29
N ILE A 68 -35.45 -17.20 6.40
CA ILE A 68 -36.59 -17.81 5.69
C ILE A 68 -37.39 -18.77 6.58
N VAL A 69 -36.81 -19.31 7.65
CA VAL A 69 -37.49 -20.26 8.56
C VAL A 69 -38.24 -19.55 9.69
N GLU A 70 -37.89 -18.30 10.02
CA GLU A 70 -38.47 -17.54 11.14
C GLU A 70 -39.66 -16.61 10.79
N GLU A 71 -40.23 -16.64 9.57
CA GLU A 71 -41.47 -15.88 9.32
C GLU A 71 -42.76 -16.59 9.81
N PRO A 72 -43.70 -15.83 10.43
CA PRO A 72 -44.80 -16.34 11.22
C PRO A 72 -46.01 -16.77 10.38
N LYS A 73 -46.72 -17.77 10.88
CA LYS A 73 -48.08 -18.12 10.45
C LYS A 73 -49.06 -16.97 10.76
N ALA A 74 -49.50 -16.21 9.74
CA ALA A 74 -50.91 -15.88 9.41
C ALA A 74 -51.12 -14.55 8.64
N GLU A 75 -52.04 -14.64 7.65
CA GLU A 75 -52.90 -13.61 7.02
C GLU A 75 -52.31 -12.33 6.38
N THR A 76 -52.49 -12.25 5.05
CA THR A 76 -52.59 -11.02 4.24
C THR A 76 -53.51 -9.97 4.88
N PRO A 77 -53.14 -8.67 4.87
CA PRO A 77 -53.45 -7.86 3.68
C PRO A 77 -52.41 -6.77 3.30
N GLU A 78 -52.72 -6.20 2.15
CA GLU A 78 -52.07 -5.29 1.21
C GLU A 78 -51.66 -3.88 1.73
N VAL A 79 -50.67 -3.30 1.02
CA VAL A 79 -50.53 -1.88 0.56
C VAL A 79 -49.20 -1.18 0.94
N ALA A 80 -48.30 -1.11 -0.06
CA ALA A 80 -47.49 0.03 -0.57
C ALA A 80 -46.45 0.78 0.32
N PRO A 81 -45.41 1.39 -0.30
CA PRO A 81 -44.03 1.37 0.20
C PRO A 81 -43.51 2.75 0.69
N ALA A 82 -42.51 2.75 1.56
CA ALA A 82 -41.62 3.91 1.74
C ALA A 82 -40.31 3.55 2.49
N ALA A 83 -39.19 3.85 1.82
CA ALA A 83 -38.03 4.56 2.34
C ALA A 83 -37.18 3.98 3.52
N THR A 84 -35.97 3.57 3.13
CA THR A 84 -34.68 4.15 3.55
C THR A 84 -34.19 4.03 5.00
N GLU A 85 -32.92 3.58 5.09
CA GLU A 85 -31.86 4.02 6.01
C GLU A 85 -31.93 3.65 7.50
N LYS A 86 -31.07 2.71 7.90
CA LYS A 86 -29.78 2.92 8.61
C LYS A 86 -29.38 1.59 9.27
N GLU A 87 -28.17 1.07 9.04
CA GLU A 87 -26.96 1.41 9.82
C GLU A 87 -27.23 1.15 11.32
N VAL A 88 -26.43 0.41 12.09
CA VAL A 88 -24.97 0.51 12.18
C VAL A 88 -24.54 -0.38 13.38
N ILE A 89 -23.38 -1.05 13.26
CA ILE A 89 -22.34 -1.15 14.32
C ILE A 89 -22.67 -2.06 15.54
N THR A 90 -21.78 -2.89 16.12
CA THR A 90 -20.45 -2.63 16.68
C THR A 90 -19.86 -3.95 17.19
N GLU A 91 -18.57 -4.17 16.89
CA GLU A 91 -17.49 -4.27 17.90
C GLU A 91 -17.43 -5.44 18.91
N ALA A 92 -16.31 -6.18 18.85
CA ALA A 92 -15.39 -6.45 19.98
C ALA A 92 -14.20 -7.28 19.42
N ILE A 93 -13.04 -6.67 19.15
CA ILE A 93 -11.91 -6.47 20.09
C ILE A 93 -11.30 -7.81 20.57
N SER A 94 -10.07 -8.10 20.15
CA SER A 94 -8.95 -8.28 21.08
C SER A 94 -7.62 -8.39 20.33
N GLU A 95 -6.71 -7.57 20.82
CA GLU A 95 -5.31 -7.39 20.46
C GLU A 95 -4.47 -8.62 20.87
N ASP A 96 -3.31 -8.81 20.23
CA ASP A 96 -2.04 -8.64 20.94
C ASP A 96 -0.87 -8.63 19.93
N GLU A 97 -0.08 -7.56 20.01
CA GLU A 97 1.12 -7.23 19.25
C GLU A 97 2.28 -7.17 20.25
N THR A 98 3.50 -7.52 19.85
CA THR A 98 4.80 -6.86 20.19
C THR A 98 5.96 -7.77 19.74
N GLU A 99 7.19 -7.35 19.48
CA GLU A 99 7.92 -6.12 19.12
C GLU A 99 9.42 -6.51 19.23
N ILE A 100 10.31 -5.87 18.47
CA ILE A 100 11.70 -5.41 18.79
C ILE A 100 12.54 -5.39 17.49
N ALA A 101 13.51 -4.53 17.24
CA ALA A 101 13.93 -3.22 17.73
C ALA A 101 15.06 -2.76 16.76
N ALA A 102 15.19 -1.45 16.54
CA ALA A 102 16.25 -0.85 15.72
C ALA A 102 17.55 -0.65 16.53
N THR A 103 18.71 -0.61 15.86
CA THR A 103 19.84 0.23 16.31
C THR A 103 20.75 0.61 15.15
N ASP A 104 21.06 1.90 15.06
CA ASP A 104 22.00 2.59 14.18
C ASP A 104 23.23 2.98 15.03
N GLU A 105 24.44 2.88 14.48
CA GLU A 105 25.67 3.25 15.20
C GLU A 105 26.66 3.98 14.28
N ALA A 106 26.84 5.27 14.55
CA ALA A 106 27.86 6.14 13.98
C ALA A 106 29.14 6.11 14.84
N VAL A 107 30.32 6.11 14.22
CA VAL A 107 31.60 6.32 14.91
C VAL A 107 32.50 7.33 14.20
N SER A 108 33.25 8.02 15.04
CA SER A 108 33.85 9.35 14.89
C SER A 108 35.37 9.31 14.73
N GLY A 109 35.89 10.33 14.02
CA GLY A 109 37.18 11.01 14.31
C GLY A 109 38.42 10.58 13.51
N PRO A 110 39.55 11.31 13.57
CA PRO A 110 39.75 12.73 13.92
C PRO A 110 40.72 13.51 12.97
N VAL A 111 40.72 14.83 13.14
CA VAL A 111 41.55 15.89 12.49
C VAL A 111 42.97 15.96 13.10
N ILE A 112 44.03 16.40 12.38
CA ILE A 112 44.87 17.66 12.45
C ILE A 112 46.15 17.50 11.54
N PRO A 113 47.09 18.47 11.35
CA PRO A 113 47.06 19.85 10.78
C PRO A 113 48.04 20.08 9.58
N MET A 114 47.70 21.07 8.75
CA MET A 114 48.48 22.18 8.15
C MET A 114 50.05 22.18 8.16
N GLY A 115 50.65 22.42 6.98
CA GLY A 115 51.82 23.34 6.87
C GLY A 115 52.96 23.06 5.85
N SER A 116 52.96 23.82 4.76
CA SER A 116 54.11 24.47 4.07
C SER A 116 54.79 23.84 2.83
N ALA A 117 55.25 24.78 1.98
CA ALA A 117 56.09 24.71 0.77
C ALA A 117 55.41 24.27 -0.54
N GLU A 118 55.60 24.88 -1.71
CA GLU A 118 56.14 26.16 -2.18
C GLU A 118 55.78 26.22 -3.68
N VAL A 119 55.57 27.41 -4.24
CA VAL A 119 55.12 27.63 -5.63
C VAL A 119 56.25 27.55 -6.66
N SER A 120 55.95 27.06 -7.86
CA SER A 120 56.69 27.44 -9.07
C SER A 120 55.80 27.43 -10.32
N PRO A 121 56.10 28.27 -11.32
CA PRO A 121 55.09 28.90 -12.15
C PRO A 121 55.11 28.39 -13.58
N ASN A 122 53.98 27.89 -14.09
CA ASN A 122 53.70 27.94 -15.52
C ASN A 122 52.19 27.91 -15.74
N GLN A 123 51.64 29.08 -16.10
CA GLN A 123 50.22 29.28 -16.32
C GLN A 123 49.81 28.68 -17.68
N ILE A 124 48.84 27.78 -17.66
CA ILE A 124 47.83 27.66 -18.72
C ILE A 124 46.48 27.70 -17.99
N SER A 125 45.61 28.60 -18.45
CA SER A 125 44.39 29.08 -17.80
C SER A 125 43.42 27.95 -17.41
N LEU A 126 43.46 27.50 -16.16
CA LEU A 126 42.50 26.55 -15.55
C LEU A 126 41.08 27.12 -15.44
N ILE A 127 40.89 28.41 -15.72
CA ILE A 127 39.63 29.11 -15.53
C ILE A 127 38.64 28.79 -16.67
N ASP A 128 39.12 28.60 -17.91
CA ASP A 128 38.28 28.25 -19.07
C ASP A 128 37.70 26.83 -18.98
N SER A 129 38.48 25.87 -18.46
CA SER A 129 38.01 24.49 -18.29
C SER A 129 36.97 24.35 -17.18
N ILE A 130 36.96 25.23 -16.18
CA ILE A 130 35.97 25.22 -15.10
C ILE A 130 34.64 25.82 -15.55
N GLU A 131 34.64 26.84 -16.43
CA GLU A 131 33.40 27.39 -17.01
C GLU A 131 32.72 26.41 -17.98
N GLU A 132 33.50 25.61 -18.72
CA GLU A 132 32.97 24.57 -19.61
C GLU A 132 32.31 23.41 -18.83
N ILE A 133 32.91 23.00 -17.71
CA ILE A 133 32.32 21.98 -16.81
C ILE A 133 31.05 22.51 -16.14
N LYS A 134 31.04 23.77 -15.69
CA LYS A 134 29.86 24.40 -15.06
C LYS A 134 28.69 24.57 -16.05
N ARG A 135 28.97 24.89 -17.31
CA ARG A 135 27.93 24.93 -18.38
C ARG A 135 27.39 23.54 -18.71
N MET A 136 28.22 22.51 -18.64
CA MET A 136 27.80 21.12 -18.86
C MET A 136 26.91 20.60 -17.72
N GLU A 137 27.20 20.95 -16.46
CA GLU A 137 26.36 20.61 -15.31
C GLU A 137 24.97 21.27 -15.37
N GLN A 138 24.89 22.54 -15.81
CA GLN A 138 23.59 23.21 -16.01
C GLN A 138 22.77 22.54 -17.12
N SER A 139 23.41 22.12 -18.23
CA SER A 139 22.74 21.44 -19.35
C SER A 139 22.24 20.03 -19.01
N LEU A 140 22.94 19.30 -18.14
CA LEU A 140 22.51 17.98 -17.67
C LEU A 140 21.36 18.08 -16.66
N ASN A 141 21.36 19.12 -15.82
CA ASN A 141 20.27 19.36 -14.86
C ASN A 141 18.95 19.72 -15.55
N ASP A 142 18.99 20.53 -16.61
CA ASP A 142 17.81 20.83 -17.44
C ASP A 142 17.28 19.58 -18.18
N LYS A 143 18.18 18.72 -18.69
CA LYS A 143 17.79 17.44 -19.32
C LYS A 143 17.24 16.40 -18.34
N PHE A 144 17.47 16.56 -17.03
CA PHE A 144 16.93 15.66 -16.01
C PHE A 144 15.55 16.11 -15.52
N HIS A 145 15.29 17.43 -15.49
CA HIS A 145 13.95 17.96 -15.23
C HIS A 145 12.95 17.56 -16.34
N GLU A 146 13.33 17.64 -17.62
CA GLU A 146 12.42 17.32 -18.73
C GLU A 146 12.00 15.82 -18.78
N LYS A 147 12.87 14.91 -18.32
CA LYS A 147 12.58 13.46 -18.24
C LYS A 147 11.79 13.03 -16.99
N SER A 148 11.69 13.91 -15.99
CA SER A 148 10.95 13.63 -14.76
C SER A 148 9.44 13.76 -14.98
N ASP A 149 9.01 14.71 -15.81
CA ASP A 149 7.62 14.89 -16.20
C ASP A 149 7.11 13.81 -17.16
N GLU A 150 7.94 13.36 -18.11
CA GLU A 150 7.56 12.27 -19.04
C GLU A 150 7.40 10.91 -18.33
N LYS A 151 8.23 10.63 -17.32
CA LYS A 151 8.01 9.46 -16.45
C LYS A 151 6.72 9.60 -15.66
N SER A 152 6.36 10.79 -15.18
CA SER A 152 5.09 11.04 -14.49
C SER A 152 3.90 10.75 -15.40
N LEU A 153 3.90 11.22 -16.66
CA LEU A 153 2.79 11.01 -17.60
C LEU A 153 2.64 9.54 -18.04
N ALA A 154 3.73 8.86 -18.38
CA ALA A 154 3.70 7.45 -18.77
C ALA A 154 3.41 6.50 -17.58
N GLN A 155 3.78 6.90 -16.36
CA GLN A 155 3.46 6.18 -15.13
C GLN A 155 2.02 6.46 -14.67
N LYS A 156 1.52 7.69 -14.81
CA LYS A 156 0.10 8.08 -14.61
C LYS A 156 -0.83 7.36 -15.57
N LEU A 157 -0.44 7.17 -16.84
CA LEU A 157 -1.22 6.41 -17.82
C LEU A 157 -1.25 4.89 -17.52
N LYS A 158 -0.32 4.38 -16.71
CA LYS A 158 -0.28 2.97 -16.25
C LYS A 158 -0.97 2.76 -14.90
N GLN A 159 -1.30 3.83 -14.17
CA GLN A 159 -2.03 3.72 -12.92
C GLN A 159 -3.48 3.36 -13.22
N LYS A 160 -4.00 2.31 -12.57
CA LYS A 160 -5.41 1.93 -12.72
C LYS A 160 -6.29 3.07 -12.16
N PRO A 161 -7.25 3.58 -12.95
CA PRO A 161 -8.25 4.52 -12.46
C PRO A 161 -9.01 3.91 -11.29
N ILE A 162 -9.32 4.75 -10.30
CA ILE A 162 -10.07 4.32 -9.12
C ILE A 162 -11.52 4.77 -9.30
N GLU A 163 -12.47 3.85 -9.20
CA GLU A 163 -13.91 4.18 -9.23
C GLU A 163 -14.46 4.56 -7.85
N ASP A 164 -13.81 4.13 -6.78
CA ASP A 164 -14.23 4.41 -5.42
C ASP A 164 -13.03 4.40 -4.48
N LEU A 165 -12.78 5.53 -3.81
CA LEU A 165 -11.66 5.66 -2.87
C LEU A 165 -11.79 4.73 -1.66
N VAL A 166 -13.00 4.48 -1.16
CA VAL A 166 -13.25 3.60 -0.02
C VAL A 166 -12.90 2.15 -0.38
N SER A 167 -13.23 1.73 -1.59
CA SER A 167 -12.93 0.36 -2.08
C SER A 167 -11.48 0.19 -2.50
N ALA A 168 -10.81 1.25 -2.96
CA ALA A 168 -9.40 1.21 -3.37
C ALA A 168 -8.41 1.21 -2.20
N ILE A 169 -8.80 1.78 -1.05
CA ILE A 169 -7.99 1.78 0.16
C ILE A 169 -8.14 0.42 0.85
N GLY A 170 -7.10 -0.41 0.74
CA GLY A 170 -7.07 -1.69 1.44
C GLY A 170 -6.99 -1.53 2.96
N ILE A 171 -7.37 -2.58 3.70
CA ILE A 171 -7.42 -2.59 5.18
C ILE A 171 -6.11 -2.07 5.81
N ASN A 172 -4.95 -2.51 5.30
CA ASN A 172 -3.64 -2.07 5.83
C ASN A 172 -3.39 -0.58 5.61
N GLN A 173 -3.82 -0.03 4.47
CA GLN A 173 -3.70 1.41 4.19
C GLN A 173 -4.67 2.21 5.06
N LYS A 174 -5.89 1.71 5.26
CA LYS A 174 -6.89 2.33 6.14
C LYS A 174 -6.35 2.49 7.56
N PHE A 175 -5.83 1.43 8.18
CA PHE A 175 -5.25 1.52 9.53
C PHE A 175 -4.07 2.49 9.60
N ARG A 176 -3.21 2.51 8.58
CA ARG A 176 -2.10 3.46 8.49
C ARG A 176 -2.60 4.91 8.43
N PHE A 177 -3.60 5.20 7.60
CA PHE A 177 -4.13 6.56 7.49
C PHE A 177 -4.84 6.99 8.77
N ILE A 178 -5.61 6.11 9.39
CA ILE A 178 -6.30 6.41 10.65
C ILE A 178 -5.28 6.78 11.75
N SER A 179 -4.25 5.95 11.93
CA SER A 179 -3.22 6.19 12.95
C SER A 179 -2.31 7.38 12.64
N GLN A 180 -1.86 7.55 11.39
CA GLN A 180 -0.85 8.57 11.04
C GLN A 180 -1.44 9.92 10.65
N LEU A 181 -2.65 9.93 10.10
CA LEU A 181 -3.28 11.15 9.56
C LEU A 181 -4.46 11.60 10.43
N PHE A 182 -5.27 10.70 10.97
CA PHE A 182 -6.51 11.07 11.67
C PHE A 182 -6.42 10.95 13.19
N ASN A 183 -5.23 10.77 13.77
CA ASN A 183 -5.02 10.61 15.21
C ASN A 183 -5.94 9.53 15.83
N ASP A 184 -6.04 8.38 15.14
CA ASP A 184 -6.91 7.24 15.50
C ASP A 184 -8.42 7.50 15.41
N ASP A 185 -8.85 8.62 14.83
CA ASP A 185 -10.27 8.89 14.57
C ASP A 185 -10.74 8.19 13.26
N GLN A 186 -11.28 6.98 13.44
CA GLN A 186 -11.88 6.23 12.34
C GLN A 186 -13.08 6.94 11.70
N THR A 187 -13.92 7.62 12.50
CA THR A 187 -15.15 8.25 12.00
C THR A 187 -14.82 9.45 11.11
N ALA A 188 -13.82 10.22 11.50
CA ALA A 188 -13.32 11.34 10.71
C ALA A 188 -12.65 10.88 9.41
N PHE A 189 -11.90 9.77 9.45
CA PHE A 189 -11.34 9.16 8.24
C PHE A 189 -12.45 8.76 7.26
N GLU A 190 -13.43 7.97 7.71
CA GLU A 190 -14.51 7.47 6.84
C GLU A 190 -15.34 8.62 6.24
N GLY A 191 -15.71 9.61 7.06
CA GLY A 191 -16.42 10.81 6.60
C GLY A 191 -15.60 11.63 5.59
N SER A 192 -14.29 11.76 5.82
CA SER A 192 -13.39 12.49 4.93
C SER A 192 -13.18 11.79 3.61
N ILE A 193 -12.99 10.46 3.60
CA ILE A 193 -12.85 9.67 2.37
C ILE A 193 -14.16 9.66 1.58
N GLN A 194 -15.32 9.52 2.23
CA GLN A 194 -16.61 9.60 1.54
C GLN A 194 -16.83 10.97 0.90
N LYS A 195 -16.47 12.04 1.61
CA LYS A 195 -16.56 13.41 1.07
C LYS A 195 -15.59 13.59 -0.10
N LEU A 196 -14.36 13.09 0.05
CA LEU A 196 -13.35 13.06 -1.01
C LEU A 196 -13.84 12.33 -2.26
N ASN A 197 -14.57 11.22 -2.11
CA ASN A 197 -15.10 10.44 -3.23
C ASN A 197 -16.29 11.12 -3.93
N ARG A 198 -16.94 12.10 -3.28
CA ARG A 198 -18.10 12.83 -3.81
C ARG A 198 -17.75 14.14 -4.52
N PHE A 199 -16.51 14.62 -4.45
CA PHE A 199 -16.12 15.85 -5.17
C PHE A 199 -16.24 15.66 -6.68
N GLY A 200 -16.45 16.76 -7.41
CA GLY A 200 -16.61 16.73 -8.87
C GLY A 200 -15.29 16.77 -9.64
N SER A 201 -14.20 17.18 -8.98
CA SER A 201 -12.89 17.35 -9.58
C SER A 201 -11.78 17.12 -8.56
N TYR A 202 -10.59 16.76 -9.05
CA TYR A 202 -9.37 16.70 -8.25
C TYR A 202 -9.05 18.03 -7.56
N ILE A 203 -9.37 19.17 -8.20
CA ILE A 203 -9.07 20.51 -7.63
C ILE A 203 -9.81 20.72 -6.30
N GLU A 204 -11.09 20.37 -6.25
CA GLU A 204 -11.91 20.48 -5.03
C GLU A 204 -11.43 19.50 -3.95
N ALA A 205 -11.03 18.29 -4.34
CA ALA A 205 -10.49 17.27 -3.45
C ALA A 205 -9.14 17.70 -2.84
N ASP A 206 -8.25 18.28 -3.65
CA ASP A 206 -6.95 18.78 -3.22
C ASP A 206 -7.10 19.98 -2.27
N GLU A 207 -7.99 20.92 -2.58
CA GLU A 207 -8.30 22.03 -1.67
C GLU A 207 -8.86 21.54 -0.33
N TYR A 208 -9.70 20.50 -0.32
CA TYR A 208 -10.20 19.91 0.92
C TYR A 208 -9.08 19.24 1.73
N ILE A 209 -8.19 18.50 1.07
CA ILE A 209 -7.03 17.86 1.72
C ILE A 209 -6.11 18.93 2.32
N GLN A 210 -5.73 19.95 1.55
CA GLN A 210 -4.78 20.96 2.01
C GLN A 210 -5.39 21.94 3.00
N ASN A 211 -6.57 22.51 2.74
CA ASN A 211 -7.10 23.59 3.58
C ASN A 211 -7.95 23.08 4.75
N THR A 212 -8.49 21.86 4.70
CA THR A 212 -9.31 21.32 5.80
C THR A 212 -8.57 20.24 6.56
N LEU A 213 -8.19 19.14 5.90
CA LEU A 213 -7.61 17.99 6.59
C LEU A 213 -6.20 18.30 7.12
N SER A 214 -5.36 18.94 6.32
CA SER A 214 -4.00 19.27 6.73
C SER A 214 -3.97 20.27 7.89
N GLU A 215 -4.88 21.26 7.90
CA GLU A 215 -4.99 22.24 8.98
C GLU A 215 -5.59 21.65 10.25
N GLN A 216 -6.62 20.79 10.14
CA GLN A 216 -7.27 20.18 11.30
C GLN A 216 -6.36 19.21 12.04
N TYR A 217 -5.61 18.39 11.30
CA TYR A 217 -4.80 17.31 11.86
C TYR A 217 -3.30 17.60 11.86
N GLY A 218 -2.88 18.77 11.35
CA GLY A 218 -1.48 19.19 11.33
C GLY A 218 -0.61 18.33 10.41
N TRP A 219 -1.14 17.91 9.26
CA TRP A 219 -0.42 17.00 8.36
C TRP A 219 0.86 17.61 7.82
N ASN A 220 1.92 16.81 7.77
CA ASN A 220 3.16 17.20 7.15
C ASN A 220 3.14 16.82 5.66
N PRO A 221 3.24 17.77 4.70
CA PRO A 221 3.23 17.45 3.26
C PRO A 221 4.42 16.59 2.81
N LYS A 222 5.45 16.45 3.65
CA LYS A 222 6.59 15.56 3.37
C LYS A 222 6.30 14.11 3.73
N ASP A 223 5.29 13.87 4.56
CA ASP A 223 4.95 12.54 5.07
C ASP A 223 4.53 11.60 3.92
N PRO A 224 5.05 10.36 3.90
CA PRO A 224 4.66 9.37 2.90
C PRO A 224 3.16 9.05 2.90
N ALA A 225 2.49 9.02 4.05
CA ALA A 225 1.05 8.72 4.13
C ALA A 225 0.20 9.83 3.51
N VAL A 226 0.57 11.10 3.72
CA VAL A 226 -0.12 12.24 3.09
C VAL A 226 0.02 12.18 1.57
N LYS A 227 1.23 11.89 1.07
CA LYS A 227 1.49 11.75 -0.37
C LYS A 227 0.72 10.58 -0.99
N GLU A 228 0.64 9.47 -0.28
CA GLU A 228 -0.11 8.28 -0.71
C GLU A 228 -1.62 8.60 -0.81
N LEU A 229 -2.18 9.33 0.16
CA LEU A 229 -3.57 9.78 0.10
C LEU A 229 -3.83 10.74 -1.08
N ILE A 230 -2.90 11.65 -1.35
CA ILE A 230 -3.00 12.58 -2.49
C ILE A 230 -2.90 11.83 -3.82
N ASP A 231 -2.02 10.84 -3.96
CA ASP A 231 -1.91 9.99 -5.15
C ASP A 231 -3.20 9.19 -5.39
N LEU A 232 -3.79 8.63 -4.33
CA LEU A 232 -5.08 7.95 -4.40
C LEU A 232 -6.20 8.89 -4.85
N ALA A 233 -6.28 10.09 -4.27
CA ALA A 233 -7.23 11.12 -4.68
C ALA A 233 -7.02 11.53 -6.14
N GLN A 234 -5.77 11.73 -6.58
CA GLN A 234 -5.46 12.04 -7.97
C GLN A 234 -5.94 10.94 -8.91
N ARG A 235 -5.69 9.67 -8.58
CA ARG A 235 -6.08 8.49 -9.37
C ARG A 235 -7.58 8.26 -9.48
N ARG A 236 -8.37 8.81 -8.56
CA ARG A 236 -9.83 8.81 -8.60
C ARG A 236 -10.38 9.73 -9.70
N TYR A 237 -9.67 10.82 -9.99
CA TYR A 237 -10.08 11.90 -10.89
C TYR A 237 -9.28 11.95 -12.19
N LEU A 238 -8.55 10.88 -12.52
CA LEU A 238 -7.85 10.67 -13.80
C LEU A 238 -8.79 10.30 -14.93
#